data_AF-A0A2S6IR30-F1
#
_entry.id   AF-A0A2S6IR30-F1
#
_cell.length_a   1.000
_cell.length_b   1.000
_cell.length_c   1.000
_cell.angle_alpha   90.00
_cell.angle_beta   90.00
_cell.angle_gamma   90.00
#
_symmetry.space_group_name_H-M   'P 1'
#
loop_
_entity.id
_entity.type
_entity.pdbx_description
1 polymer ?
#
loop_
_entity_poly.entity_id
_entity_poly.type
_entity_poly.pdbx_seq_one_letter_code
_entity_poly.pdbx_strand_id
1 'polypeptide(L)'
;MNWAKVGYLQVRTHHIFAASKQNNMENQVNYNTEKKEVKTTEAFTGKPTAAFIAASWTALLVGMVSYCIGLWNAEMVLNEKGYYFVILLFGLFSVISVQKAVRDKQEGLAVTDMYYGISWFVTIASIVLLVIGLWNADLLLSEKGFYGMSFLLSLFASIAVQKNTRDVKFLDGN
;
A
#
# COMPACT_ATOMS: atom_id res chain seq x y z
N MET A 1 75.17 21.11 43.62
CA MET A 1 74.24 20.59 42.60
C MET A 1 73.55 19.36 43.19
N ASN A 2 72.24 19.42 43.48
CA ASN A 2 71.55 18.38 44.26
C ASN A 2 71.13 17.22 43.34
N TRP A 3 72.02 16.22 43.19
CA TRP A 3 71.84 15.03 42.34
C TRP A 3 70.63 14.17 42.73
N ALA A 4 70.12 14.28 43.97
CA ALA A 4 68.93 13.55 44.40
C ALA A 4 67.65 14.06 43.71
N LYS A 5 67.51 15.36 43.44
CA LYS A 5 66.29 15.94 42.82
C LYS A 5 66.08 15.48 41.38
N VAL A 6 67.14 15.15 40.65
CA VAL A 6 67.08 14.75 39.23
C VAL A 6 66.49 13.35 39.08
N GLY A 7 66.81 12.42 39.99
CA GLY A 7 66.23 11.07 39.99
C GLY A 7 64.74 11.03 40.33
N TYR A 8 64.29 11.85 41.31
CA TYR A 8 62.88 11.93 41.68
C TYR A 8 61.98 12.49 40.57
N LEU A 9 62.49 13.41 39.76
CA LEU A 9 61.74 13.97 38.62
C LEU A 9 61.55 12.94 37.50
N GLN A 10 62.53 12.07 37.26
CA GLN A 10 62.46 11.04 36.21
C GLN A 10 61.55 9.86 36.59
N VAL A 11 61.52 9.46 37.88
CA VAL A 11 60.59 8.40 38.34
C VAL A 11 59.14 8.90 38.31
N ARG A 12 58.90 10.15 38.71
CA ARG A 12 57.55 10.75 38.72
C ARG A 12 56.96 10.91 37.32
N THR A 13 57.76 11.20 36.30
CA THR A 13 57.29 11.27 34.91
C THR A 13 56.86 9.90 34.38
N HIS A 14 57.54 8.81 34.74
CA HIS A 14 57.13 7.45 34.32
C HIS A 14 55.77 7.02 34.92
N HIS A 15 55.48 7.36 36.17
CA HIS A 15 54.18 7.05 36.79
C HIS A 15 53.02 7.87 36.18
N ILE A 16 53.24 9.15 35.86
CA ILE A 16 52.24 10.01 35.23
C ILE A 16 51.97 9.55 33.78
N PHE A 17 53.01 9.12 33.05
CA PHE A 17 52.88 8.62 31.69
C PHE A 17 52.17 7.24 31.61
N ALA A 18 52.34 6.40 32.63
CA ALA A 18 51.63 5.12 32.75
C ALA A 18 50.13 5.33 33.05
N ALA A 19 49.80 6.23 33.99
CA ALA A 19 48.42 6.56 34.35
C ALA A 19 47.65 7.26 33.21
N SER A 20 48.31 8.11 32.41
CA SER A 20 47.70 8.71 31.23
C SER A 20 47.43 7.68 30.12
N LYS A 21 48.31 6.67 29.96
CA LYS A 21 48.14 5.60 28.98
C LYS A 21 46.99 4.67 29.36
N GLN A 22 46.80 4.38 30.65
CA GLN A 22 45.68 3.57 31.16
C GLN A 22 44.33 4.27 31.00
N ASN A 23 44.24 5.55 31.39
CA ASN A 23 43.02 6.36 31.14
C ASN A 23 42.66 6.41 29.65
N ASN A 24 43.67 6.47 28.77
CA ASN A 24 43.42 6.47 27.33
C ASN A 24 42.96 5.09 26.83
N MET A 25 43.46 3.98 27.40
CA MET A 25 43.03 2.61 27.06
C MET A 25 41.62 2.27 27.60
N GLU A 26 41.29 2.69 28.82
CA GLU A 26 39.94 2.54 29.40
C GLU A 26 38.89 3.33 28.61
N ASN A 27 39.24 4.53 28.16
CA ASN A 27 38.38 5.34 27.29
C ASN A 27 38.20 4.70 25.91
N GLN A 28 39.25 4.08 25.34
CA GLN A 28 39.18 3.35 24.06
C GLN A 28 38.37 2.05 24.15
N VAL A 29 38.40 1.35 25.29
CA VAL A 29 37.59 0.15 25.53
C VAL A 29 36.11 0.52 25.70
N ASN A 30 35.82 1.64 26.37
CA ASN A 30 34.44 2.10 26.58
C ASN A 30 33.76 2.64 25.29
N TYR A 31 34.55 3.20 24.35
CA TYR A 31 34.03 3.65 23.05
C TYR A 31 33.58 2.51 22.12
N ASN A 32 34.04 1.29 22.33
CA ASN A 32 33.76 0.15 21.44
C ASN A 32 32.53 -0.69 21.86
N THR A 33 31.90 -0.39 23.00
CA THR A 33 30.77 -1.19 23.53
C THR A 33 29.39 -0.58 23.26
N GLU A 34 29.28 0.70 22.89
CA GLU A 34 28.02 1.25 22.36
C GLU A 34 27.95 1.07 20.83
N LYS A 35 28.02 -0.17 20.35
CA LYS A 35 27.46 -0.48 19.04
C LYS A 35 25.94 -0.31 19.16
N LYS A 36 25.45 0.91 18.89
CA LYS A 36 24.07 1.11 18.42
C LYS A 36 23.84 0.06 17.34
N GLU A 37 22.86 -0.82 17.54
CA GLU A 37 22.24 -1.52 16.42
C GLU A 37 21.87 -0.44 15.42
N VAL A 38 22.68 -0.34 14.36
CA VAL A 38 22.27 0.36 13.17
C VAL A 38 21.09 -0.47 12.70
N LYS A 39 19.87 -0.02 13.05
CA LYS A 39 18.64 -0.53 12.47
C LYS A 39 18.84 -0.35 10.99
N THR A 40 19.29 -1.42 10.33
CA THR A 40 19.50 -1.46 8.89
C THR A 40 18.21 -0.89 8.34
N THR A 41 18.30 0.27 7.68
CA THR A 41 17.13 0.86 7.07
C THR A 41 16.82 -0.10 5.94
N GLU A 42 15.97 -1.09 6.23
CA GLU A 42 15.47 -2.07 5.27
C GLU A 42 15.10 -1.28 4.03
N ALA A 43 15.81 -1.52 2.93
CA ALA A 43 15.51 -0.83 1.68
C ALA A 43 14.02 -1.03 1.41
N PHE A 44 13.28 0.06 1.16
CA PHE A 44 11.83 -0.01 0.92
C PHE A 44 11.57 -0.98 -0.23
N THR A 45 11.10 -2.19 0.08
CA THR A 45 10.92 -3.28 -0.89
C THR A 45 9.67 -3.13 -1.74
N GLY A 46 8.85 -2.10 -1.46
CA GLY A 46 7.56 -1.89 -2.13
C GLY A 46 6.51 -2.95 -1.82
N LYS A 47 6.78 -3.92 -0.91
CA LYS A 47 5.84 -4.99 -0.56
C LYS A 47 4.64 -4.41 0.19
N PRO A 48 3.40 -4.66 -0.26
CA PRO A 48 2.23 -4.25 0.50
C PRO A 48 2.17 -5.00 1.83
N THR A 49 1.79 -4.31 2.91
CA THR A 49 1.66 -4.94 4.24
C THR A 49 0.48 -5.90 4.25
N ALA A 50 0.56 -6.95 5.07
CA ALA A 50 -0.55 -7.90 5.24
C ALA A 50 -1.85 -7.18 5.67
N ALA A 51 -1.74 -6.15 6.51
CA ALA A 51 -2.86 -5.31 6.92
C ALA A 51 -3.50 -4.56 5.73
N PHE A 52 -2.69 -4.00 4.82
CA PHE A 52 -3.21 -3.30 3.64
C PHE A 52 -3.86 -4.26 2.63
N ILE A 53 -3.28 -5.44 2.44
CA ILE A 53 -3.88 -6.49 1.60
C ILE A 53 -5.25 -6.87 2.17
N ALA A 54 -5.33 -7.18 3.46
CA ALA A 54 -6.59 -7.52 4.11
C ALA A 54 -7.62 -6.39 4.00
N ALA A 55 -7.22 -5.15 4.31
CA ALA A 55 -8.10 -3.99 4.20
C ALA A 55 -8.67 -3.80 2.79
N SER A 56 -7.85 -3.99 1.75
CA SER A 56 -8.30 -3.87 0.36
C SER A 56 -9.34 -4.93 -0.03
N TRP A 57 -9.13 -6.19 0.38
CA TRP A 57 -10.08 -7.27 0.15
C TRP A 57 -11.37 -7.07 0.94
N THR A 58 -11.27 -6.67 2.21
CA THR A 58 -12.43 -6.35 3.03
C THR A 58 -13.23 -5.20 2.42
N ALA A 59 -12.59 -4.12 1.97
CA ALA A 59 -13.27 -3.01 1.34
C ALA A 59 -14.00 -3.43 0.05
N LEU A 60 -13.39 -4.28 -0.78
CA LEU A 60 -14.01 -4.81 -1.99
C LEU A 60 -15.26 -5.63 -1.65
N LEU A 61 -15.14 -6.57 -0.72
CA LEU A 61 -16.24 -7.42 -0.29
C LEU A 61 -17.36 -6.61 0.35
N VAL A 62 -17.04 -5.67 1.24
CA VAL A 62 -18.04 -4.79 1.87
C VAL A 62 -18.78 -3.99 0.81
N GLY A 63 -18.07 -3.34 -0.12
CA GLY A 63 -18.73 -2.59 -1.20
C GLY A 63 -19.67 -3.47 -2.04
N MET A 64 -19.20 -4.64 -2.48
CA MET A 64 -19.97 -5.52 -3.34
C MET A 64 -21.18 -6.12 -2.60
N VAL A 65 -20.95 -6.64 -1.39
CA VAL A 65 -22.00 -7.27 -0.59
C VAL A 65 -23.03 -6.25 -0.15
N SER A 66 -22.61 -5.05 0.29
CA SER A 66 -23.52 -3.97 0.62
C SER A 66 -24.37 -3.57 -0.59
N TYR A 67 -23.77 -3.40 -1.77
CA TYR A 67 -24.52 -3.10 -3.00
C TYR A 67 -25.57 -4.18 -3.30
N CYS A 68 -25.18 -5.46 -3.24
CA CYS A 68 -26.09 -6.59 -3.46
C CYS A 68 -27.21 -6.69 -2.41
N ILE A 69 -26.90 -6.44 -1.13
CA ILE A 69 -27.90 -6.39 -0.05
C ILE A 69 -28.87 -5.24 -0.30
N GLY A 70 -28.38 -4.08 -0.76
CA GLY A 70 -29.23 -2.97 -1.19
C GLY A 70 -30.21 -3.44 -2.26
N LEU A 71 -29.72 -4.06 -3.35
CA LEU A 71 -30.59 -4.59 -4.42
C LEU A 71 -31.60 -5.61 -3.91
N TRP A 72 -31.21 -6.47 -2.97
CA TRP A 72 -32.12 -7.44 -2.39
C TRP A 72 -33.29 -6.76 -1.68
N ASN A 73 -33.00 -5.73 -0.87
CA ASN A 73 -34.00 -5.04 -0.04
C ASN A 73 -34.80 -3.96 -0.79
N ALA A 74 -34.28 -3.39 -1.87
CA ALA A 74 -34.96 -2.32 -2.59
C ALA A 74 -36.30 -2.79 -3.20
N GLU A 75 -37.31 -1.93 -3.11
CA GLU A 75 -38.63 -2.11 -3.75
C GLU A 75 -38.54 -1.77 -5.25
N MET A 76 -37.86 -2.62 -6.01
CA MET A 76 -37.69 -2.51 -7.46
C MET A 76 -38.16 -3.77 -8.18
N VAL A 77 -38.52 -3.60 -9.46
CA VAL A 77 -38.82 -4.73 -10.34
C VAL A 77 -37.54 -5.53 -10.63
N LEU A 78 -37.65 -6.84 -10.84
CA LEU A 78 -36.49 -7.74 -10.96
C LEU A 78 -35.54 -7.36 -12.11
N ASN A 79 -36.07 -6.86 -13.23
CA ASN A 79 -35.28 -6.37 -14.35
C ASN A 79 -34.45 -5.12 -13.99
N GLU A 80 -34.98 -4.22 -13.16
CA GLU A 80 -34.24 -3.05 -12.66
C GLU A 80 -33.12 -3.49 -11.72
N LYS A 81 -33.38 -4.43 -10.81
CA LYS A 81 -32.34 -5.03 -9.96
C LYS A 81 -31.23 -5.67 -10.80
N GLY A 82 -31.61 -6.39 -11.85
CA GLY A 82 -30.68 -6.99 -12.80
C GLY A 82 -29.82 -5.95 -13.53
N TYR A 83 -30.41 -4.83 -13.95
CA TYR A 83 -29.70 -3.72 -14.58
C TYR A 83 -28.58 -3.18 -13.68
N TYR A 84 -28.88 -2.88 -12.41
CA TYR A 84 -27.88 -2.38 -11.46
C TYR A 84 -26.81 -3.41 -11.11
N PHE A 85 -27.18 -4.70 -11.02
CA PHE A 85 -26.24 -5.78 -10.76
C PHE A 85 -25.25 -5.94 -11.92
N VAL A 86 -25.75 -5.92 -13.15
CA VAL A 86 -24.90 -6.03 -14.35
C VAL A 86 -23.96 -4.83 -14.48
N ILE A 87 -24.42 -3.62 -14.13
CA ILE A 87 -23.55 -2.43 -14.07
C ILE A 87 -22.41 -2.61 -13.07
N LEU A 88 -22.68 -3.16 -11.87
CA LEU A 88 -21.63 -3.48 -10.88
C LEU A 88 -20.58 -4.40 -11.48
N LEU A 89 -21.00 -5.49 -12.13
CA LEU A 89 -20.09 -6.47 -12.74
C LEU A 89 -19.27 -5.86 -13.89
N PHE A 90 -19.89 -5.11 -14.79
CA PHE A 90 -19.18 -4.45 -15.89
C PHE A 90 -18.20 -3.39 -15.39
N GLY A 91 -18.58 -2.61 -14.37
CA GLY A 91 -17.70 -1.63 -13.74
C GLY A 91 -16.46 -2.30 -13.16
N LEU A 92 -16.63 -3.34 -12.35
CA LEU A 92 -15.53 -4.12 -11.77
C LEU A 92 -14.61 -4.74 -12.83
N PHE A 93 -15.20 -5.42 -13.81
CA PHE A 93 -14.42 -6.08 -14.86
C PHE A 93 -13.64 -5.09 -15.72
N SER A 94 -14.27 -4.00 -16.12
CA SER A 94 -13.66 -3.01 -17.00
C SER A 94 -12.55 -2.22 -16.31
N VAL A 95 -12.72 -1.83 -15.04
CA VAL A 95 -11.69 -1.06 -14.33
C VAL A 95 -10.43 -1.90 -14.05
N ILE A 96 -10.61 -3.18 -13.71
CA ILE A 96 -9.52 -4.16 -13.58
C ILE A 96 -8.81 -4.36 -14.93
N SER A 97 -9.58 -4.38 -16.03
CA SER A 97 -9.06 -4.50 -17.40
C SER A 97 -8.24 -3.27 -17.82
N VAL A 98 -8.73 -2.06 -17.53
CA VAL A 98 -7.99 -0.81 -17.74
C VAL A 98 -6.66 -0.85 -17.00
N GLN A 99 -6.67 -1.18 -15.71
CA GLN A 99 -5.46 -1.19 -14.90
C GLN A 99 -4.46 -2.25 -15.36
N LYS A 100 -4.95 -3.42 -15.77
CA LYS A 100 -4.13 -4.43 -16.43
C LYS A 100 -3.51 -3.86 -17.71
N ALA A 101 -4.30 -3.32 -18.64
CA ALA A 101 -3.81 -2.78 -19.90
C ALA A 101 -2.75 -1.67 -19.73
N VAL A 102 -2.96 -0.75 -18.78
CA VAL A 102 -1.98 0.31 -18.47
C VAL A 102 -0.67 -0.29 -17.96
N ARG A 103 -0.76 -1.26 -17.04
CA ARG A 103 0.41 -1.97 -16.50
C ARG A 103 1.15 -2.74 -17.60
N ASP A 104 0.44 -3.53 -18.38
CA ASP A 104 1.01 -4.35 -19.45
C ASP A 104 1.80 -3.46 -20.42
N LYS A 105 1.25 -2.29 -20.78
CA LYS A 105 1.94 -1.30 -21.61
C LYS A 105 3.20 -0.72 -20.95
N GLN A 106 3.18 -0.49 -19.62
CA GLN A 106 4.34 -0.02 -18.86
C GLN A 106 5.44 -1.08 -18.73
N GLU A 107 5.05 -2.36 -18.66
CA GLU A 107 5.97 -3.51 -18.61
C GLU A 107 6.44 -3.95 -20.01
N GLY A 108 6.03 -3.25 -21.08
CA GLY A 108 6.43 -3.55 -22.46
C GLY A 108 5.71 -4.74 -23.10
N LEU A 109 4.63 -5.23 -22.48
CA LEU A 109 3.77 -6.28 -23.03
C LEU A 109 2.86 -5.70 -24.12
N ALA A 110 2.60 -6.50 -25.16
CA ALA A 110 1.72 -6.10 -26.26
C ALA A 110 0.26 -5.97 -25.77
N VAL A 111 -0.29 -4.75 -25.89
CA VAL A 111 -1.69 -4.44 -25.62
C VAL A 111 -2.27 -3.77 -26.86
N THR A 112 -3.43 -4.24 -27.33
CA THR A 112 -4.09 -3.60 -28.47
C THR A 112 -4.78 -2.32 -28.02
N ASP A 113 -4.62 -1.24 -28.78
CA ASP A 113 -5.29 0.03 -28.51
C ASP A 113 -6.82 -0.12 -28.49
N MET A 114 -7.35 -1.06 -29.29
CA MET A 114 -8.77 -1.43 -29.28
C MET A 114 -9.22 -1.98 -27.91
N TYR A 115 -8.48 -2.92 -27.32
CA TYR A 115 -8.83 -3.47 -26.01
C TYR A 115 -8.74 -2.40 -24.91
N TYR A 116 -7.69 -1.57 -24.95
CA TYR A 116 -7.54 -0.45 -24.02
C TYR A 116 -8.69 0.56 -24.12
N GLY A 117 -9.06 0.93 -25.36
CA GLY A 117 -10.17 1.85 -25.63
C GLY A 117 -11.52 1.30 -25.18
N ILE A 118 -11.84 0.04 -25.49
CA ILE A 118 -13.09 -0.61 -25.07
C ILE A 118 -13.16 -0.71 -23.55
N SER A 119 -12.06 -1.06 -22.88
CA SER A 119 -12.02 -1.16 -21.41
C SER A 119 -12.37 0.19 -20.76
N TRP A 120 -11.75 1.28 -21.22
CA TRP A 120 -12.08 2.63 -20.76
C TRP A 120 -13.52 3.04 -21.07
N PHE A 121 -13.99 2.74 -22.27
CA PHE A 121 -15.36 3.03 -22.67
C PHE A 121 -16.37 2.33 -21.74
N VAL A 122 -16.19 1.04 -21.46
CA VAL A 122 -17.08 0.29 -20.57
C VAL A 122 -17.02 0.80 -19.14
N THR A 123 -15.83 1.19 -18.65
CA THR A 123 -15.70 1.81 -17.31
C THR A 123 -16.52 3.10 -17.22
N ILE A 124 -16.36 4.02 -18.18
CA ILE A 124 -17.11 5.28 -18.20
C ILE A 124 -18.60 5.01 -18.39
N ALA A 125 -18.97 4.13 -19.30
CA ALA A 125 -20.36 3.76 -19.55
C ALA A 125 -21.03 3.18 -18.30
N SER A 126 -20.36 2.32 -17.53
CA SER A 126 -20.90 1.76 -16.30
C SER A 126 -21.17 2.84 -15.24
N ILE A 127 -20.28 3.82 -15.09
CA ILE A 127 -20.47 4.95 -14.18
C ILE A 127 -21.64 5.82 -14.64
N VAL A 128 -21.68 6.18 -15.92
CA VAL A 128 -22.74 7.02 -16.49
C VAL A 128 -24.10 6.34 -16.39
N LEU A 129 -24.19 5.05 -16.74
CA LEU A 129 -25.41 4.27 -16.62
C LEU A 129 -25.87 4.16 -15.17
N LEU A 130 -24.96 3.98 -14.20
CA LEU A 130 -25.33 4.01 -12.78
C LEU A 130 -25.95 5.36 -12.41
N VAL A 131 -25.31 6.47 -12.78
CA VAL A 131 -25.80 7.82 -12.47
C VAL A 131 -27.18 8.05 -13.08
N ILE A 132 -27.36 7.71 -14.36
CA ILE A 132 -28.66 7.86 -15.06
C ILE A 132 -29.72 6.96 -14.43
N GLY A 133 -29.37 5.70 -14.14
CA GLY A 133 -30.27 4.75 -13.48
C GLY A 133 -30.75 5.30 -12.14
N LEU A 134 -29.81 5.66 -11.26
CA LEU A 134 -30.14 6.19 -9.93
C LEU A 134 -30.90 7.51 -10.01
N TRP A 135 -30.62 8.37 -11.00
CA TRP A 135 -31.38 9.60 -11.21
C TRP A 135 -32.85 9.31 -11.49
N ASN A 136 -33.13 8.32 -12.34
CA ASN A 136 -34.48 7.96 -12.78
C ASN A 136 -35.20 6.97 -11.85
N ALA A 137 -34.49 6.29 -10.95
CA ALA A 137 -35.11 5.34 -10.03
C ALA A 137 -35.98 6.03 -8.97
N ASP A 138 -37.12 5.41 -8.67
CA ASP A 138 -37.97 5.77 -7.54
C ASP A 138 -37.40 5.15 -6.26
N LEU A 139 -36.35 5.81 -5.76
CA LEU A 139 -35.62 5.44 -4.54
C LEU A 139 -35.47 6.67 -3.66
N LEU A 140 -35.33 6.45 -2.36
CA LEU A 140 -34.93 7.51 -1.44
C LEU A 140 -33.53 8.02 -1.78
N LEU A 141 -33.29 9.31 -1.52
CA LEU A 141 -31.99 9.92 -1.81
C LEU A 141 -30.84 9.23 -1.07
N SER A 142 -31.09 8.73 0.13
CA SER A 142 -30.13 7.93 0.92
C SER A 142 -29.78 6.61 0.24
N GLU A 143 -30.75 5.93 -0.38
CA GLU A 143 -30.53 4.67 -1.10
C GLU A 143 -29.72 4.91 -2.38
N LYS A 144 -30.03 5.99 -3.11
CA LYS A 144 -29.23 6.42 -4.27
C LYS A 144 -27.78 6.67 -3.88
N GLY A 145 -27.56 7.41 -2.79
CA GLY A 145 -26.23 7.65 -2.24
C GLY A 145 -25.52 6.36 -1.83
N PHE A 146 -26.24 5.43 -1.19
CA PHE A 146 -25.73 4.12 -0.80
C PHE A 146 -25.22 3.31 -1.99
N TYR A 147 -25.99 3.21 -3.08
CA TYR A 147 -25.55 2.51 -4.30
C TYR A 147 -24.34 3.18 -4.95
N GLY A 148 -24.33 4.51 -5.05
CA GLY A 148 -23.20 5.25 -5.60
C GLY A 148 -21.91 5.02 -4.81
N MET A 149 -21.97 5.14 -3.48
CA MET A 149 -20.81 4.97 -2.61
C MET A 149 -20.30 3.53 -2.58
N SER A 150 -21.20 2.54 -2.49
CA SER A 150 -20.81 1.13 -2.49
C SER A 150 -20.21 0.70 -3.83
N PHE A 151 -20.77 1.16 -4.96
CA PHE A 151 -20.20 0.93 -6.29
C PHE A 151 -18.79 1.54 -6.42
N LEU A 152 -18.62 2.82 -6.06
CA LEU A 152 -17.31 3.48 -6.12
C LEU A 152 -16.28 2.82 -5.21
N LEU A 153 -16.68 2.43 -3.99
CA LEU A 153 -15.84 1.68 -3.07
C LEU A 153 -15.39 0.35 -3.70
N SER A 154 -16.30 -0.40 -4.33
CA SER A 154 -15.98 -1.63 -5.03
C SER A 154 -15.01 -1.41 -6.19
N LEU A 155 -15.23 -0.39 -7.03
CA LEU A 155 -14.30 -0.08 -8.13
C LEU A 155 -12.91 0.23 -7.60
N PHE A 156 -12.80 1.14 -6.64
CA PHE A 156 -11.51 1.53 -6.08
C PHE A 156 -10.80 0.36 -5.39
N ALA A 157 -11.52 -0.39 -4.55
CA ALA A 157 -10.96 -1.51 -3.81
C ALA A 157 -10.50 -2.64 -4.75
N SER A 158 -11.22 -2.89 -5.86
CA SER A 158 -10.81 -3.88 -6.86
C SER A 158 -9.46 -3.59 -7.49
N ILE A 159 -9.17 -2.31 -7.77
CA ILE A 159 -7.87 -1.85 -8.26
C ILE A 159 -6.79 -2.08 -7.21
N ALA A 160 -7.08 -1.75 -5.94
CA ALA A 160 -6.15 -1.94 -4.84
C ALA A 160 -5.83 -3.43 -4.63
N VAL A 161 -6.84 -4.30 -4.67
CA VAL A 161 -6.69 -5.76 -4.60
C VAL A 161 -5.83 -6.28 -5.76
N GLN A 162 -6.07 -5.81 -6.99
CA GLN A 162 -5.30 -6.22 -8.16
C GLN A 162 -3.83 -5.81 -8.02
N LYS A 163 -3.56 -4.58 -7.61
CA LYS A 163 -2.19 -4.07 -7.35
C LYS A 163 -1.50 -4.87 -6.25
N ASN A 164 -2.16 -5.04 -5.11
CA ASN A 164 -1.63 -5.80 -3.97
C ASN A 164 -1.27 -7.25 -4.34
N THR A 165 -2.18 -7.94 -5.03
CA THR A 165 -1.96 -9.33 -5.45
C THR A 165 -0.81 -9.44 -6.46
N ARG A 166 -0.66 -8.46 -7.34
CA ARG A 166 0.44 -8.39 -8.29
C ARG A 166 1.78 -8.15 -7.57
N ASP A 167 1.83 -7.16 -6.69
CA ASP A 167 3.06 -6.73 -6.02
C ASP A 167 3.64 -7.86 -5.16
N VAL A 168 2.78 -8.61 -4.47
CA VAL A 168 3.19 -9.82 -3.75
C VAL A 168 3.81 -10.86 -4.69
N LYS A 169 3.16 -11.16 -5.83
CA LYS A 169 3.68 -12.13 -6.81
C LYS A 169 5.02 -11.72 -7.42
N PHE A 170 5.20 -10.44 -7.74
CA PHE A 170 6.45 -9.96 -8.33
C PHE A 170 7.64 -10.09 -7.35
N LEU A 171 7.37 -9.92 -6.05
CA LEU A 171 8.40 -10.03 -5.01
C LEU A 171 8.67 -11.47 -4.57
N ASP A 172 7.70 -12.38 -4.67
CA ASP A 172 7.90 -13.80 -4.34
C ASP A 172 8.52 -14.59 -5.52
N GLY A 173 8.50 -14.04 -6.74
CA GLY A 173 9.02 -14.67 -7.96
C GLY A 173 10.44 -14.25 -8.37
N ASN A 174 11.08 -13.33 -7.62
CA ASN A 174 12.49 -12.93 -7.77
C ASN A 174 13.32 -13.51 -6.62
#